data_AF-A0A1H7K870-F1
#
_entry.id   AF-A0A1H7K870-F1
#
_cell.length_a   1.000
_cell.length_b   1.000
_cell.length_c   1.000
_cell.angle_alpha   90.00
_cell.angle_beta   90.00
_cell.angle_gamma   90.00
#
_symmetry.space_group_name_H-M   'P 1'
#
loop_
_entity.id
_entity.type
_entity.pdbx_description
1 polymer ?
#
loop_
_entity_poly.entity_id
_entity_poly.type
_entity_poly.pdbx_seq_one_letter_code
_entity_poly.pdbx_strand_id
1 'polypeptide(L)'
;MRLYITGLITLFILCIFGCQQNQKAKEMRNNNIQRYGSVTGVKPEKLSYYKELHAAIWPDVAKKITECNIQNYSIYLKEIDGQFYLFSYFEYVGNNFSTDMQKMATDTATQRWWKETDPTQLPLPDAADKGEIWSPMEEVFHQD
;
A
#
# COMPACT_ATOMS: atom_id res chain seq x y z
N MET A 1 -41.96 21.82 33.68
CA MET A 1 -40.53 21.48 33.92
C MET A 1 -40.18 19.99 33.73
N ARG A 2 -41.07 19.12 33.25
CA ARG A 2 -40.77 17.69 32.97
C ARG A 2 -40.44 17.36 31.51
N LEU A 3 -40.80 18.22 30.55
CA LEU A 3 -40.54 17.98 29.11
C LEU A 3 -39.12 18.32 28.63
N TYR A 4 -38.40 19.21 29.32
CA TYR A 4 -37.05 19.62 28.91
C TYR A 4 -35.96 18.60 29.33
N ILE A 5 -36.20 17.84 30.39
CA ILE A 5 -35.24 16.86 30.92
C ILE A 5 -35.18 15.61 30.04
N THR A 6 -36.31 15.17 29.47
CA THR A 6 -36.34 14.02 28.56
C THR A 6 -35.62 14.30 27.24
N GLY A 7 -35.83 15.48 26.63
CA GLY A 7 -35.17 15.85 25.37
C GLY A 7 -33.63 15.94 25.46
N LEU A 8 -33.09 16.40 26.60
CA LEU A 8 -31.64 16.47 26.82
C LEU A 8 -31.01 15.09 26.99
N ILE A 9 -31.69 14.17 27.68
CA ILE A 9 -31.22 12.79 27.90
C ILE A 9 -31.19 12.01 26.59
N THR A 10 -32.21 12.16 25.73
CA THR A 10 -32.25 11.46 24.44
C THR A 10 -31.17 11.96 23.48
N LEU A 11 -30.90 13.27 23.45
CA LEU A 11 -29.83 13.86 22.62
C LEU A 11 -28.43 13.40 23.08
N PHE A 12 -28.21 13.30 24.39
CA PHE A 12 -26.94 12.83 24.96
C PHE A 12 -26.68 11.35 24.66
N ILE A 13 -27.72 10.50 24.72
CA ILE A 13 -27.63 9.07 24.38
C ILE A 13 -27.33 8.89 22.87
N LEU A 14 -27.95 9.67 21.99
CA LEU A 14 -27.69 9.64 20.54
C LEU A 14 -26.24 10.03 20.20
N CYS A 15 -25.68 11.05 20.87
CA CYS A 15 -24.28 11.47 20.69
C CYS A 15 -23.28 10.40 21.15
N ILE A 16 -23.55 9.74 22.29
CA ILE A 16 -22.69 8.66 22.80
C ILE A 16 -22.74 7.46 21.85
N PHE A 17 -23.92 7.06 21.36
CA PHE A 17 -24.08 5.96 20.42
C PHE A 17 -23.33 6.23 19.10
N GLY A 18 -23.45 7.46 18.56
CA GLY A 18 -22.72 7.86 17.35
C GLY A 18 -21.20 7.86 17.54
N CYS A 19 -20.70 8.31 18.70
CA CYS A 19 -19.28 8.27 19.03
C CYS A 19 -18.75 6.83 19.16
N GLN A 20 -19.52 5.94 19.82
CA GLN A 20 -19.16 4.53 19.99
C GLN A 20 -19.17 3.75 18.67
N GLN A 21 -20.12 4.05 17.76
CA GLN A 21 -20.13 3.45 16.42
C GLN A 21 -18.92 3.91 15.59
N ASN A 22 -18.54 5.18 15.69
CA ASN A 22 -17.37 5.71 14.99
C ASN A 22 -16.06 5.11 15.52
N GLN A 23 -15.95 4.92 16.84
CA GLN A 23 -14.79 4.27 17.46
C GLN A 23 -14.67 2.80 17.05
N LYS A 24 -15.76 2.03 17.06
CA LYS A 24 -15.75 0.63 16.59
C LYS A 24 -15.40 0.51 15.10
N ALA A 25 -15.91 1.42 14.26
CA ALA A 25 -15.57 1.43 12.84
C ALA A 25 -14.08 1.75 12.60
N LYS A 26 -13.50 2.64 13.42
CA LYS A 26 -12.07 2.96 13.38
C LYS A 26 -11.22 1.78 13.85
N GLU A 27 -11.60 1.10 14.95
CA GLU A 27 -10.91 -0.11 15.43
C GLU A 27 -11.00 -1.27 14.43
N MET A 28 -12.16 -1.50 13.81
CA MET A 28 -12.26 -2.53 12.75
C MET A 28 -11.42 -2.18 11.51
N ARG A 29 -11.32 -0.90 11.14
CA ARG A 29 -10.41 -0.48 10.05
C ARG A 29 -8.94 -0.72 10.41
N ASN A 30 -8.53 -0.46 11.65
CA ASN A 30 -7.17 -0.74 12.10
C ASN A 30 -6.86 -2.25 12.19
N ASN A 31 -7.83 -3.09 12.55
CA ASN A 31 -7.63 -4.54 12.66
C ASN A 31 -7.56 -5.28 11.31
N ASN A 32 -7.76 -4.61 10.17
CA ASN A 32 -7.75 -5.23 8.84
C ASN A 32 -6.64 -4.70 7.92
N ILE A 33 -5.67 -3.96 8.47
CA ILE A 33 -4.52 -3.48 7.69
C ILE A 33 -3.50 -4.62 7.58
N GLN A 34 -3.18 -4.99 6.35
CA GLN A 34 -2.11 -5.94 6.04
C GLN A 34 -0.92 -5.16 5.49
N ARG A 35 0.27 -5.37 6.05
CA ARG A 35 1.50 -4.70 5.61
C ARG A 35 2.33 -5.63 4.75
N TYR A 36 2.91 -5.07 3.70
CA TYR A 36 3.71 -5.80 2.74
C TYR A 36 5.06 -5.13 2.58
N GLY A 37 6.12 -5.88 2.89
CA GLY A 37 7.49 -5.53 2.55
C GLY A 37 7.97 -6.37 1.37
N SER A 38 8.69 -5.76 0.43
CA SER A 38 9.39 -6.52 -0.61
C SER A 38 10.69 -5.85 -1.04
N VAL A 39 11.59 -6.61 -1.64
CA VAL A 39 12.91 -6.15 -2.06
C VAL A 39 13.22 -6.59 -3.50
N THR A 40 13.90 -5.72 -4.24
CA THR A 40 14.48 -6.06 -5.54
C THR A 40 15.78 -5.29 -5.74
N GLY A 41 16.66 -5.76 -6.60
CA GLY A 41 17.82 -4.99 -7.03
C GLY A 41 17.42 -3.91 -8.05
N VAL A 42 18.30 -2.95 -8.29
CA VAL A 42 18.15 -1.96 -9.37
C VAL A 42 19.45 -1.80 -10.12
N LYS A 43 19.36 -1.69 -11.45
CA LYS A 43 20.53 -1.52 -12.32
C LYS A 43 21.18 -0.16 -12.07
N PRO A 44 22.48 -0.11 -11.71
CA PRO A 44 23.16 1.17 -11.45
C PRO A 44 23.01 2.17 -12.61
N GLU A 45 23.10 1.70 -13.85
CA GLU A 45 22.99 2.51 -15.06
C GLU A 45 21.56 2.99 -15.37
N LYS A 46 20.54 2.48 -14.67
CA LYS A 46 19.13 2.91 -14.78
C LYS A 46 18.63 3.64 -13.55
N LEU A 47 19.46 3.83 -12.53
CA LEU A 47 19.04 4.38 -11.24
C LEU A 47 18.43 5.79 -11.35
N SER A 48 19.05 6.67 -12.14
CA SER A 48 18.52 8.01 -12.38
C SER A 48 17.15 7.96 -13.06
N TYR A 49 16.99 7.11 -14.07
CA TYR A 49 15.72 6.94 -14.77
C TYR A 49 14.62 6.39 -13.85
N TYR A 50 14.95 5.41 -13.00
CA TYR A 50 14.00 4.90 -12.01
C TYR A 50 13.48 6.00 -11.07
N LYS A 51 14.37 6.88 -10.59
CA LYS A 51 14.00 8.01 -9.73
C LYS A 51 13.14 9.03 -10.46
N GLU A 52 13.48 9.37 -11.70
CA GLU A 52 12.70 10.29 -12.53
C GLU A 52 11.27 9.79 -12.76
N LEU A 53 11.10 8.51 -13.09
CA LEU A 53 9.79 7.88 -13.22
C LEU A 53 8.98 8.05 -11.92
N HIS A 54 9.54 7.66 -10.77
CA HIS A 54 8.79 7.63 -9.50
C HIS A 54 8.56 9.02 -8.89
N ALA A 55 9.40 10.01 -9.21
CA ALA A 55 9.18 11.41 -8.82
C ALA A 55 7.93 12.01 -9.49
N ALA A 56 7.53 11.48 -10.64
CA ALA A 56 6.37 11.92 -11.40
C ALA A 56 5.54 10.72 -11.88
N ILE A 57 5.09 9.90 -10.92
CA ILE A 57 4.22 8.76 -11.21
C ILE A 57 3.01 9.19 -12.06
N TRP A 58 2.66 8.38 -13.06
CA TRP A 58 1.52 8.68 -13.90
C TRP A 58 0.23 8.69 -13.07
N PRO A 59 -0.64 9.72 -13.21
CA PRO A 59 -1.84 9.85 -12.38
C PRO A 59 -2.76 8.62 -12.41
N ASP A 60 -2.91 7.97 -13.56
CA ASP A 60 -3.76 6.78 -13.70
C ASP A 60 -3.20 5.57 -12.94
N VAL A 61 -1.87 5.45 -12.84
CA VAL A 61 -1.21 4.38 -12.07
C VAL A 61 -1.43 4.63 -10.57
N ALA A 62 -1.21 5.86 -10.09
CA ALA A 62 -1.47 6.24 -8.70
C ALA A 62 -2.94 6.01 -8.30
N LYS A 63 -3.86 6.37 -9.21
CA LYS A 63 -5.29 6.10 -9.04
C LYS A 63 -5.55 4.59 -8.95
N LYS A 64 -4.96 3.78 -9.84
CA LYS A 64 -5.14 2.33 -9.82
C LYS A 64 -4.65 1.69 -8.53
N ILE A 65 -3.48 2.11 -8.03
CA ILE A 65 -2.95 1.67 -6.73
C ILE A 65 -3.97 1.92 -5.63
N THR A 66 -4.55 3.12 -5.57
CA THR A 66 -5.60 3.47 -4.60
C THR A 66 -6.87 2.63 -4.78
N GLU A 67 -7.31 2.41 -6.03
CA GLU A 67 -8.47 1.57 -6.35
C GLU A 67 -8.28 0.09 -5.99
N CYS A 68 -7.03 -0.36 -5.83
CA CYS A 68 -6.66 -1.70 -5.37
C CYS A 68 -6.41 -1.75 -3.86
N ASN A 69 -6.91 -0.75 -3.12
CA ASN A 69 -6.84 -0.66 -1.66
C ASN A 69 -5.40 -0.66 -1.10
N ILE A 70 -4.43 -0.19 -1.89
CA ILE A 70 -3.07 0.03 -1.45
C ILE A 70 -2.92 1.49 -0.99
N GLN A 71 -2.38 1.69 0.21
CA GLN A 71 -2.11 2.99 0.82
C GLN A 71 -0.73 3.00 1.50
N ASN A 72 -0.27 4.19 1.91
CA ASN A 72 1.04 4.38 2.56
C ASN A 72 2.20 3.72 1.78
N TYR A 73 2.11 3.71 0.44
CA TYR A 73 3.08 3.04 -0.41
C TYR A 73 4.36 3.88 -0.56
N SER A 74 5.46 3.36 -0.05
CA SER A 74 6.80 3.93 -0.17
C SER A 74 7.77 2.94 -0.83
N ILE A 75 8.73 3.46 -1.59
CA ILE A 75 9.88 2.68 -2.08
C ILE A 75 11.16 3.39 -1.65
N TYR A 76 12.00 2.68 -0.92
CA TYR A 76 13.28 3.17 -0.41
C TYR A 76 14.43 2.62 -1.24
N LEU A 77 15.47 3.43 -1.45
CA LEU A 77 16.70 3.02 -2.13
C LEU A 77 17.84 2.93 -1.10
N LYS A 78 18.62 1.85 -1.15
CA LYS A 78 19.82 1.70 -0.34
C LYS A 78 20.93 1.02 -1.13
N GLU A 79 22.16 1.49 -0.94
CA GLU A 79 23.36 0.78 -1.39
C GLU A 79 23.88 -0.12 -0.26
N ILE A 80 24.16 -1.37 -0.58
CA ILE A 80 24.70 -2.40 0.32
C ILE A 80 25.81 -3.11 -0.46
N ASP A 81 27.04 -3.10 0.08
CA ASP A 81 28.21 -3.74 -0.52
C ASP A 81 28.43 -3.42 -2.02
N GLY A 82 28.21 -2.16 -2.39
CA GLY A 82 28.36 -1.67 -3.78
C GLY A 82 27.20 -2.01 -4.72
N GLN A 83 26.12 -2.61 -4.20
CA GLN A 83 24.92 -2.94 -4.97
C GLN A 83 23.71 -2.15 -4.49
N PHE A 84 22.84 -1.76 -5.43
CA PHE A 84 21.64 -0.97 -5.13
C PHE A 84 20.40 -1.85 -4.99
N TYR A 85 19.65 -1.61 -3.93
CA TYR A 85 18.42 -2.30 -3.59
C TYR A 85 17.28 -1.31 -3.40
N LEU A 86 16.11 -1.72 -3.87
CA LEU A 86 14.84 -1.05 -3.64
C LEU A 86 14.04 -1.86 -2.60
N PHE A 87 13.52 -1.19 -1.59
CA PHE A 87 12.67 -1.76 -0.55
C PHE A 87 11.28 -1.13 -0.65
N SER A 88 10.29 -1.92 -1.05
CA SER A 88 8.91 -1.47 -1.12
C SER A 88 8.22 -1.72 0.22
N TYR A 89 7.42 -0.77 0.69
CA TYR A 89 6.49 -0.95 1.80
C TYR A 89 5.12 -0.40 1.40
N PHE A 90 4.05 -1.16 1.62
CA PHE A 90 2.70 -0.61 1.56
C PHE A 90 1.75 -1.28 2.53
N GLU A 91 0.66 -0.58 2.82
CA GLU A 91 -0.49 -1.09 3.56
C GLU A 91 -1.61 -1.42 2.60
N TYR A 92 -2.19 -2.59 2.78
CA TYR A 92 -3.38 -3.02 2.08
C TYR A 92 -4.56 -3.02 3.04
N VAL A 93 -5.66 -2.39 2.62
CA VAL A 93 -6.87 -2.20 3.45
C VAL A 93 -8.13 -2.82 2.84
N GLY A 94 -7.96 -3.63 1.78
CA GLY A 94 -9.07 -4.29 1.10
C GLY A 94 -9.45 -5.61 1.77
N ASN A 95 -10.37 -6.35 1.13
CA ASN A 95 -10.91 -7.60 1.66
C ASN A 95 -10.40 -8.86 0.92
N ASN A 96 -9.84 -8.71 -0.28
CA ASN A 96 -9.28 -9.83 -1.05
C ASN A 96 -8.06 -9.38 -1.87
N PHE A 97 -6.87 -9.58 -1.29
CA PHE A 97 -5.61 -9.13 -1.88
C PHE A 97 -5.38 -9.72 -3.28
N SER A 98 -5.66 -11.01 -3.47
CA SER A 98 -5.48 -11.69 -4.76
C SER A 98 -6.35 -11.08 -5.85
N THR A 99 -7.63 -10.79 -5.55
CA THR A 99 -8.53 -10.13 -6.50
C THR A 99 -8.07 -8.71 -6.85
N ASP A 100 -7.60 -7.93 -5.87
CA ASP A 100 -7.11 -6.57 -6.12
C ASP A 100 -5.78 -6.54 -6.90
N MET A 101 -4.89 -7.51 -6.67
CA MET A 101 -3.67 -7.65 -7.46
C MET A 101 -3.96 -8.10 -8.90
N GLN A 102 -4.95 -8.97 -9.12
CA GLN A 102 -5.41 -9.32 -10.48
C GLN A 102 -6.03 -8.12 -11.20
N LYS A 103 -6.80 -7.30 -10.49
CA LYS A 103 -7.34 -6.03 -11.00
C LYS A 103 -6.23 -5.06 -11.41
N MET A 104 -5.15 -4.98 -10.62
CA MET A 104 -3.98 -4.17 -10.96
C MET A 104 -3.24 -4.73 -12.19
N ALA A 105 -3.01 -6.04 -12.23
CA ALA A 105 -2.28 -6.70 -13.32
C ALA A 105 -2.99 -6.64 -14.69
N THR A 106 -4.32 -6.49 -14.68
CA THR A 106 -5.13 -6.35 -15.90
C THR A 106 -5.35 -4.89 -16.32
N ASP A 107 -4.87 -3.92 -15.54
CA ASP A 107 -4.99 -2.51 -15.87
C ASP A 107 -3.96 -2.06 -16.92
N THR A 108 -4.43 -1.43 -17.99
CA THR A 108 -3.57 -1.06 -19.13
C THR A 108 -2.55 0.04 -18.81
N ALA A 109 -2.87 0.99 -17.92
CA ALA A 109 -1.93 2.04 -17.51
C ALA A 109 -0.81 1.44 -16.67
N THR A 110 -1.16 0.55 -15.75
CA THR A 110 -0.23 -0.24 -14.93
C THR A 110 0.70 -1.09 -15.79
N GLN A 111 0.16 -1.83 -16.77
CA GLN A 111 0.99 -2.64 -17.68
C GLN A 111 1.98 -1.79 -18.50
N ARG A 112 1.57 -0.59 -18.94
CA ARG A 112 2.45 0.34 -19.63
C ARG A 112 3.53 0.90 -18.70
N TRP A 113 3.16 1.18 -17.46
CA TRP A 113 4.09 1.63 -16.44
C TRP A 113 5.15 0.56 -16.14
N TRP A 114 4.75 -0.70 -15.98
CA TRP A 114 5.68 -1.81 -15.76
C TRP A 114 6.67 -2.02 -16.92
N LYS A 115 6.26 -1.75 -18.17
CA LYS A 115 7.20 -1.74 -19.31
C LYS A 115 8.32 -0.70 -19.18
N GLU A 116 8.11 0.37 -18.43
CA GLU A 116 9.15 1.38 -18.14
C GLU A 116 9.96 1.03 -16.89
N THR A 117 9.33 0.50 -15.84
CA THR A 117 9.99 0.23 -14.56
C THR A 117 10.74 -1.10 -14.53
N ASP A 118 10.14 -2.19 -15.01
CA ASP A 118 10.70 -3.54 -14.89
C ASP A 118 12.10 -3.65 -15.52
N PRO A 119 12.39 -3.02 -16.69
CA PRO A 119 13.73 -3.06 -17.27
C PRO A 119 14.81 -2.38 -16.41
N THR A 120 14.45 -1.52 -15.46
CA THR A 120 15.39 -0.87 -14.55
C THR A 120 15.77 -1.75 -13.36
N GLN A 121 14.97 -2.77 -13.06
CA GLN A 121 15.09 -3.59 -11.86
C GLN A 121 15.93 -4.84 -12.13
N LEU A 122 16.42 -5.43 -11.05
CA LEU A 122 17.21 -6.67 -11.00
C LEU A 122 16.58 -7.60 -9.97
N PRO A 123 15.62 -8.45 -10.38
CA PRO A 123 14.95 -9.38 -9.47
C PRO A 123 15.97 -10.26 -8.73
N LEU A 124 15.72 -10.49 -7.44
CA LEU A 124 16.50 -11.45 -6.66
C LEU A 124 16.23 -12.89 -7.14
N PRO A 125 17.14 -13.86 -6.90
CA PRO A 125 17.00 -15.20 -7.45
C PRO A 125 15.65 -15.88 -7.18
N ASP A 126 15.12 -15.75 -5.97
CA ASP A 126 13.86 -16.35 -5.55
C ASP A 126 12.62 -15.76 -6.24
N ALA A 127 12.67 -14.48 -6.63
CA ALA A 127 11.65 -13.83 -7.44
C ALA A 127 11.82 -14.17 -8.93
N ALA A 128 13.07 -14.12 -9.42
CA ALA A 128 13.41 -14.41 -10.81
C ALA A 128 12.99 -15.84 -11.21
N ASP A 129 13.19 -16.83 -10.34
CA ASP A 129 12.80 -18.23 -10.56
C ASP A 129 11.29 -18.41 -10.75
N LYS A 130 10.48 -17.46 -10.27
CA LYS A 130 9.01 -17.43 -10.41
C LYS A 130 8.53 -16.51 -11.53
N GLY A 131 9.45 -15.82 -12.21
CA GLY A 131 9.10 -14.74 -13.14
C GLY A 131 8.52 -13.50 -12.47
N GLU A 132 8.82 -13.29 -11.19
CA GLU A 132 8.41 -12.13 -10.39
C GLU A 132 9.54 -11.09 -10.34
N ILE A 133 9.19 -9.82 -10.08
CA ILE A 133 10.17 -8.73 -9.99
C ILE A 133 10.63 -8.47 -8.55
N TRP A 134 9.73 -8.66 -7.58
CA TRP A 134 9.93 -8.31 -6.18
C TRP A 134 9.91 -9.55 -5.30
N SER A 135 10.93 -9.70 -4.45
CA SER A 135 11.02 -10.76 -3.45
C SER A 135 10.32 -10.33 -2.16
N PRO A 136 9.35 -11.10 -1.62
CA PRO A 136 8.62 -10.74 -0.41
C PRO A 136 9.51 -10.80 0.84
N MET A 137 9.28 -9.89 1.79
CA MET A 137 9.94 -9.87 3.09
C MET A 137 8.98 -10.28 4.21
N GLU A 138 9.50 -10.93 5.25
CA GLU A 138 8.75 -11.28 6.46
C GLU A 138 8.68 -10.06 7.40
N GLU A 139 7.46 -9.68 7.81
CA GLU A 139 7.28 -8.74 8.91
C GLU A 139 7.52 -9.48 10.24
N VAL A 140 8.64 -9.17 10.90
CA VAL A 140 9.02 -9.79 12.18
C VAL A 140 8.65 -8.95 13.41
N PHE A 141 8.28 -7.68 13.20
CA PHE A 141 7.93 -6.75 14.27
C PHE A 141 7.08 -5.60 13.74
N HIS A 142 6.12 -5.16 14.55
CA HIS A 142 5.32 -3.97 14.31
C HIS A 142 4.92 -3.31 15.64
N GLN A 143 4.88 -1.98 15.66
CA GLN A 143 4.37 -1.17 16.77
C GLN A 143 3.63 0.04 16.18
N ASP A 144 2.40 0.27 16.66
CA ASP A 144 1.48 1.33 16.18
C ASP A 144 1.80 2.74 16.67
#